data_AF-A0A7S1F1H1-F1
#
_entry.id   AF-A0A7S1F1H1-F1
#
_cell.length_a   1.000
_cell.length_b   1.000
_cell.length_c   1.000
_cell.angle_alpha   90.00
_cell.angle_beta   90.00
_cell.angle_gamma   90.00
#
_symmetry.space_group_name_H-M   'P 1'
#
loop_
_entity.id
_entity.type
_entity.pdbx_description
1 polymer ?
#
loop_
_entity_poly.entity_id
_entity_poly.type
_entity_poly.pdbx_seq_one_letter_code
_entity_poly.pdbx_strand_id
1 'polypeptide(L)'
;YSITIELACVLLINHWVACGWALIGLSDVHEGWIESSDIADHSGPYIYATSLHWSLTQFTPAATNIHAHTSVERSYSICVILVALLIFSSFVSSMTTTMQRLHAMQTDHEYQEIELRTFFVENNISRELGAQVSKFLRKNHFSHQKRTHEADLKFLEVIPGYLR
;
A
#
# COMPACT_ATOMS: atom_id res chain seq x y z
N TYR A 1 0.16 -0.94 -8.94
CA TYR A 1 0.92 0.27 -9.29
C TYR A 1 0.95 1.30 -8.16
N SER A 2 -0.16 1.62 -7.48
CA SER A 2 -0.16 2.61 -6.39
C SER A 2 0.68 2.20 -5.17
N ILE A 3 0.49 0.99 -4.65
CA ILE A 3 1.21 0.51 -3.45
C ILE A 3 2.73 0.48 -3.65
N THR A 4 3.21 0.09 -4.83
CA THR A 4 4.65 0.05 -5.13
C THR A 4 5.28 1.45 -5.12
N ILE A 5 4.53 2.47 -5.58
CA ILE A 5 4.97 3.86 -5.56
C ILE A 5 4.98 4.37 -4.11
N GLU A 6 3.94 4.08 -3.34
CA GLU A 6 3.87 4.42 -1.91
C GLU A 6 5.03 3.84 -1.11
N LEU A 7 5.36 2.55 -1.33
CA LEU A 7 6.51 1.90 -0.69
C LEU A 7 7.83 2.56 -1.08
N ALA A 8 8.02 2.91 -2.35
CA ALA A 8 9.22 3.64 -2.79
C ALA A 8 9.32 5.02 -2.14
N CYS A 9 8.20 5.75 -2.04
CA CYS A 9 8.14 7.04 -1.35
C CYS A 9 8.49 6.90 0.14
N VAL A 10 7.96 5.88 0.83
CA VAL A 10 8.26 5.62 2.25
C VAL A 10 9.75 5.34 2.45
N LEU A 11 10.37 4.55 1.58
CA LEU A 11 11.81 4.25 1.65
C LEU A 11 12.67 5.49 1.44
N LEU A 12 12.32 6.33 0.46
CA LEU A 12 13.03 7.59 0.19
C LEU A 12 12.89 8.55 1.37
N ILE A 13 11.69 8.74 1.91
CA ILE A 13 11.47 9.62 3.07
C ILE A 13 12.27 9.12 4.27
N ASN A 14 12.27 7.81 4.53
CA ASN A 14 13.06 7.22 5.62
C ASN A 14 14.57 7.44 5.44
N HIS A 15 15.09 7.38 4.21
CA HIS A 15 16.49 7.72 3.95
C HIS A 15 16.81 9.17 4.33
N TRP A 16 15.95 10.12 3.94
CA TRP A 16 16.16 11.54 4.25
C TRP A 16 16.03 11.81 5.75
N VAL A 17 15.05 11.19 6.40
CA VAL A 17 14.86 11.29 7.85
C VAL A 17 16.05 10.69 8.61
N ALA A 18 16.56 9.54 8.18
CA ALA A 18 17.73 8.90 8.75
C ALA A 18 19.00 9.75 8.58
N CYS A 19 19.21 10.32 7.39
CA CYS A 19 20.32 11.23 7.15
C CYS A 19 20.24 12.49 8.03
N GLY A 20 19.06 13.08 8.18
CA GLY A 20 18.86 14.22 9.07
C GLY A 20 19.10 13.86 10.55
N TRP A 21 18.65 12.68 10.99
CA TRP A 21 18.88 12.19 12.35
C TRP A 21 20.36 11.94 12.65
N ALA A 22 21.07 11.30 11.71
CA ALA A 22 22.51 11.09 11.80
C ALA A 22 23.26 12.43 11.82
N LEU A 23 22.88 13.38 10.96
CA LEU A 23 23.51 14.70 10.89
C LEU A 23 23.36 15.47 12.21
N ILE A 24 22.16 15.47 12.81
CA ILE A 24 21.90 16.10 14.11
C ILE A 24 22.77 15.44 15.19
N GLY A 25 22.79 14.11 15.25
CA GLY A 25 23.60 13.38 16.24
C GLY A 25 25.11 13.62 16.10
N LEU A 26 25.61 13.72 14.86
CA LEU A 26 27.01 14.01 14.59
C LEU A 26 27.40 15.47 14.89
N SER A 27 26.42 16.37 14.91
CA SER A 27 26.66 17.79 15.22
C SER A 27 26.74 18.08 16.72
N ASP A 28 26.17 17.21 17.57
CA ASP A 28 26.16 17.37 19.02
C ASP A 28 27.02 16.28 19.69
N VAL A 29 28.32 16.57 19.81
CA VAL A 29 29.36 15.60 20.19
C VAL A 29 29.32 15.20 21.66
N HIS A 30 28.62 15.96 22.53
CA HIS A 30 28.70 15.74 23.97
C HIS A 30 27.38 15.36 24.63
N GLU A 31 26.23 15.71 24.03
CA GLU A 31 24.91 15.41 24.60
C GLU A 31 23.94 14.77 23.60
N GLY A 32 24.40 14.47 22.37
CA GLY A 32 23.57 13.88 21.32
C GLY A 32 23.28 12.39 21.52
N TRP A 33 22.30 11.89 20.75
CA TRP A 33 21.86 10.50 20.80
C TRP A 33 22.96 9.48 20.43
N ILE A 34 23.96 9.88 19.65
CA ILE A 34 25.09 9.02 19.24
C ILE A 34 25.99 8.72 20.44
N GLU A 35 26.34 9.76 21.21
CA GLU A 35 27.18 9.65 22.40
C GLU A 35 26.44 8.89 23.50
N SER A 36 25.17 9.22 23.75
CA SER A 36 24.36 8.58 24.78
C SER A 36 24.06 7.10 24.52
N SER A 37 24.12 6.69 23.25
CA SER A 37 23.91 5.29 22.83
C SER A 37 25.21 4.47 22.84
N ASP A 38 26.35 5.06 23.20
CA ASP A 38 27.68 4.43 23.19
C ASP A 38 28.06 3.89 21.80
N ILE A 39 27.70 4.64 20.74
CA ILE A 39 27.99 4.26 19.35
C ILE A 39 28.88 5.27 18.61
N ALA A 40 29.44 6.25 19.32
CA ALA A 40 30.28 7.30 18.72
C ALA A 40 31.52 6.72 18.01
N ASP A 41 32.10 5.65 18.57
CA ASP A 41 33.29 4.96 18.02
C ASP A 41 32.96 3.98 16.87
N HIS A 42 31.67 3.79 16.54
CA HIS A 42 31.27 2.90 15.46
C HIS A 42 31.45 3.53 14.08
N SER A 43 31.60 2.67 13.06
CA SER A 43 31.71 3.12 11.67
C SER A 43 30.49 3.92 11.19
N GLY A 44 30.69 4.86 10.27
CA GLY A 44 29.61 5.64 9.66
C GLY A 44 28.44 4.82 9.09
N PRO A 45 28.68 3.67 8.41
CA PRO A 45 27.59 2.78 7.97
C PRO A 45 26.74 2.23 9.11
N TYR A 46 27.34 1.95 10.28
CA TYR A 46 26.61 1.48 11.46
C TYR A 46 25.72 2.59 12.02
N ILE A 47 26.25 3.81 12.18
CA ILE A 47 25.47 4.99 12.62
C ILE A 47 24.31 5.26 11.66
N TYR A 48 24.55 5.18 10.35
CA TYR A 48 23.50 5.31 9.35
C TYR A 48 22.44 4.21 9.45
N ALA A 49 22.84 2.95 9.58
CA ALA A 49 21.91 1.83 9.73
C ALA A 49 21.05 1.97 10.99
N THR A 50 21.64 2.39 12.10
CA THR A 50 20.93 2.70 13.35
C THR A 50 19.96 3.87 13.18
N SER A 51 20.37 4.93 12.46
CA SER A 51 19.50 6.07 12.15
C SER A 51 18.33 5.68 11.26
N LEU A 52 18.57 4.81 10.28
CA LEU A 52 17.54 4.28 9.39
C LEU A 52 16.57 3.37 10.15
N HIS A 53 17.08 2.53 11.05
CA HIS A 53 16.24 1.72 11.94
C HIS A 53 15.35 2.61 12.82
N TRP A 54 15.92 3.62 13.48
CA TRP A 54 15.16 4.60 14.25
C TRP A 54 14.10 5.32 13.41
N SER A 55 14.43 5.72 12.19
CA SER A 55 13.47 6.34 11.27
C SER A 55 12.30 5.40 10.98
N LEU A 56 12.59 4.14 10.62
CA LEU A 56 11.55 3.14 10.30
C LEU A 56 10.62 2.87 11.50
N THR A 57 11.14 2.90 12.73
CA THR A 57 10.30 2.70 13.91
C THR A 57 9.33 3.85 14.17
N GLN A 58 9.56 5.05 13.59
CA GLN A 58 8.60 6.16 13.66
C GLN A 58 7.39 5.92 12.74
N PHE A 59 7.58 5.21 11.63
CA PHE A 59 6.53 4.90 10.64
C PHE A 59 5.78 3.61 10.93
N THR A 60 6.49 2.63 11.46
CA THR A 60 5.95 1.35 11.91
C THR A 60 6.26 1.24 13.39
N PRO A 61 5.28 1.54 14.28
CA PRO A 61 5.51 1.53 15.72
C PRO A 61 6.25 0.26 16.16
N ALA A 62 7.52 0.42 16.46
CA ALA A 62 8.44 -0.64 16.82
C ALA A 62 9.35 -0.14 17.94
N ALA A 63 9.81 -1.06 18.78
CA ALA A 63 10.72 -0.70 19.86
C ALA A 63 12.07 -0.28 19.28
N THR A 64 12.61 0.82 19.80
CA THR A 64 13.99 1.27 19.54
C THR A 64 14.60 1.70 20.86
N ASN A 65 15.89 1.41 21.03
CA ASN A 65 16.69 1.91 22.15
C ASN A 65 17.20 3.34 21.90
N ILE A 66 17.04 3.87 20.69
CA ILE A 66 17.49 5.21 20.31
C ILE A 66 16.41 6.23 20.62
N HIS A 67 16.78 7.29 21.35
CA HIS A 67 15.87 8.36 21.75
C HIS A 67 16.57 9.71 21.71
N ALA A 68 15.79 10.79 21.63
CA ALA A 68 16.32 12.15 21.68
C ALA A 68 16.81 12.51 23.09
N HIS A 69 17.98 13.13 23.17
CA HIS A 69 18.60 13.66 24.39
C HIS A 69 18.59 15.20 24.38
N THR A 70 18.61 15.83 23.21
CA THR A 70 18.62 17.29 23.08
C THR A 70 17.25 17.85 22.66
N SER A 71 17.05 19.16 22.87
CA SER A 71 15.81 19.84 22.45
C SER A 71 15.64 19.87 20.94
N VAL A 72 16.75 19.96 20.19
CA VAL A 72 16.77 19.90 18.72
C VAL A 72 16.36 18.52 18.23
N GLU A 73 16.95 17.47 18.79
CA GLU A 73 16.59 16.07 18.49
C GLU A 73 15.13 15.77 18.83
N ARG A 74 14.64 16.28 19.96
CA ARG A 74 13.25 16.11 20.39
C ARG A 74 12.29 16.77 19.41
N SER A 75 12.60 18.00 19.00
CA SER A 75 11.79 18.76 18.04
C SER A 75 11.75 18.05 16.68
N TYR A 76 12.91 17.58 16.21
CA TYR A 76 13.01 16.79 14.98
C TYR A 76 12.18 15.51 15.06
N SER A 77 12.30 14.74 16.15
CA SER A 77 11.54 13.52 16.39
C SER A 77 10.03 13.77 16.34
N ILE A 78 9.54 14.84 16.99
CA ILE A 78 8.12 15.21 16.98
C ILE A 78 7.64 15.50 15.55
N CYS A 79 8.40 16.28 14.78
CA CYS A 79 8.07 16.57 13.38
C CYS A 79 8.00 15.29 12.54
N VAL A 80 8.98 14.39 12.69
CA VAL A 80 9.01 13.11 11.98
C VAL A 80 7.81 12.24 12.33
N ILE A 81 7.44 12.14 13.61
CA ILE A 81 6.27 11.35 14.06
C ILE A 81 4.98 11.88 13.44
N LEU A 82 4.78 13.21 13.39
CA LEU A 82 3.60 13.81 12.76
C LEU A 82 3.51 13.47 11.26
N VAL A 83 4.63 13.57 10.54
CA VAL A 83 4.72 13.21 9.12
C VAL A 83 4.48 11.70 8.92
N ALA A 84 5.06 10.87 9.79
CA ALA A 84 4.92 9.43 9.75
C ALA A 84 3.46 8.99 9.95
N LEU A 85 2.72 9.62 10.89
CA LEU A 85 1.29 9.35 11.11
C LEU A 85 0.44 9.60 9.87
N LEU A 86 0.69 10.70 9.14
CA LEU A 86 -0.05 11.04 7.93
C LEU A 86 0.22 10.04 6.79
N ILE A 87 1.49 9.67 6.61
CA ILE A 87 1.91 8.71 5.57
C ILE A 87 1.38 7.31 5.89
N PHE A 88 1.51 6.85 7.14
CA PHE A 88 1.02 5.56 7.57
C PHE A 88 -0.50 5.43 7.39
N SER A 89 -1.25 6.48 7.75
CA SER A 89 -2.71 6.51 7.54
C SER A 89 -3.09 6.38 6.07
N SER A 90 -2.35 7.07 5.20
CA SER A 90 -2.56 7.01 3.74
C SER A 90 -2.25 5.62 3.18
N PHE A 91 -1.15 5.01 3.62
CA PHE A 91 -0.76 3.66 3.24
C PHE A 91 -1.81 2.62 3.64
N VAL A 92 -2.29 2.66 4.89
CA VAL A 92 -3.35 1.78 5.37
C VAL A 92 -4.62 1.96 4.54
N SER A 93 -5.01 3.21 4.24
CA SER A 93 -6.20 3.48 3.40
C SER A 93 -6.07 2.90 1.99
N SER A 94 -4.90 3.03 1.36
CA SER A 94 -4.62 2.48 0.02
C SER A 94 -4.70 0.94 0.02
N MET A 95 -4.13 0.32 1.05
CA MET A 95 -4.21 -1.12 1.26
C MET A 95 -5.65 -1.58 1.47
N THR A 96 -6.40 -0.93 2.36
CA THR A 96 -7.82 -1.24 2.61
C THR A 96 -8.65 -1.08 1.35
N THR A 97 -8.44 -0.02 0.57
CA THR A 97 -9.15 0.19 -0.72
C THR A 97 -8.84 -0.92 -1.71
N THR A 98 -7.58 -1.36 -1.78
CA THR A 98 -7.17 -2.45 -2.66
C THR A 98 -7.80 -3.78 -2.22
N MET A 99 -7.82 -4.08 -0.92
CA MET A 99 -8.50 -5.26 -0.38
C MET A 99 -10.01 -5.22 -0.64
N GLN A 100 -10.65 -4.06 -0.44
CA GLN A 100 -12.07 -3.87 -0.74
C GLN A 100 -12.37 -4.10 -2.22
N ARG A 101 -11.53 -3.61 -3.14
CA ARG A 101 -11.67 -3.89 -4.57
C ARG A 101 -11.52 -5.38 -4.87
N LEU A 102 -10.55 -6.05 -4.25
CA LEU A 102 -10.35 -7.48 -4.42
C LEU A 102 -11.57 -8.28 -3.93
N HIS A 103 -12.12 -7.92 -2.77
CA HIS A 103 -13.33 -8.52 -2.23
C HIS A 103 -14.56 -8.23 -3.10
N ALA A 104 -14.73 -6.99 -3.57
CA ALA A 104 -15.83 -6.62 -4.46
C ALA A 104 -15.82 -7.46 -5.76
N MET A 105 -14.63 -7.68 -6.35
CA MET A 105 -14.48 -8.55 -7.52
C MET A 105 -14.89 -10.00 -7.24
N GLN A 106 -14.64 -10.51 -6.03
CA GLN A 106 -15.07 -11.86 -5.65
C GLN A 106 -16.59 -11.92 -5.43
N THR A 107 -17.15 -10.94 -4.71
CA THR A 107 -18.58 -10.91 -4.40
C THR A 107 -19.44 -10.67 -5.64
N ASP A 108 -18.98 -9.88 -6.62
CA ASP A 108 -19.72 -9.66 -7.88
C ASP A 108 -19.97 -10.98 -8.63
N HIS A 109 -18.99 -11.87 -8.64
CA HIS A 109 -19.15 -13.20 -9.24
C HIS A 109 -20.19 -14.04 -8.51
N GLU A 110 -20.16 -14.03 -7.18
CA GLU A 110 -21.12 -14.76 -6.35
C GLU A 110 -22.54 -14.21 -6.51
N TYR A 111 -22.69 -12.88 -6.53
CA TYR A 111 -23.98 -12.21 -6.76
C TYR A 111 -24.57 -12.57 -8.13
N GLN A 112 -23.76 -12.53 -9.20
CA GLN A 112 -24.22 -12.89 -10.55
C GLN A 112 -24.63 -14.37 -10.65
N GLU A 113 -23.96 -15.29 -9.94
CA GLU A 113 -24.39 -16.69 -9.89
C GLU A 113 -25.71 -16.87 -9.11
N ILE A 114 -25.90 -16.13 -8.01
CA ILE A 114 -27.15 -16.15 -7.23
C ILE A 114 -28.31 -15.61 -8.07
N GLU A 115 -28.12 -14.47 -8.73
CA GLU A 115 -29.15 -13.85 -9.58
C GLU A 115 -29.56 -14.78 -10.73
N LEU A 116 -28.60 -15.39 -11.41
CA LEU A 116 -28.85 -16.37 -12.47
C LEU A 116 -29.68 -17.56 -11.96
N ARG A 117 -29.35 -18.06 -10.77
CA ARG A 117 -30.07 -19.17 -10.14
C ARG A 117 -31.50 -18.78 -9.80
N THR A 118 -31.72 -17.58 -9.27
CA THR A 118 -33.05 -17.04 -8.98
C THR A 118 -33.87 -16.92 -10.25
N PHE A 119 -33.30 -16.37 -11.33
CA PHE A 119 -33.95 -16.27 -12.63
C PHE A 119 -34.42 -17.63 -13.18
N PHE A 120 -33.58 -18.68 -13.06
CA PHE A 120 -33.97 -20.03 -13.49
C PHE A 120 -35.13 -20.61 -12.69
N VAL A 121 -35.18 -20.34 -11.38
CA VAL A 121 -36.28 -20.78 -10.51
C VAL A 121 -37.57 -20.06 -10.88
N GLU A 122 -37.53 -18.74 -11.03
CA GLU A 122 -38.73 -17.93 -11.36
C GLU A 122 -39.31 -18.28 -12.73
N ASN A 123 -38.45 -18.59 -13.71
CA ASN A 123 -38.87 -18.92 -15.08
C ASN A 123 -39.09 -20.43 -15.31
N ASN A 124 -39.02 -21.25 -14.26
CA ASN A 124 -39.18 -22.72 -14.34
C ASN A 124 -38.28 -23.38 -15.39
N ILE A 125 -37.04 -22.90 -15.51
CA ILE A 125 -36.04 -23.46 -16.44
C ILE A 125 -35.68 -24.88 -15.98
N SER A 126 -35.67 -25.85 -16.92
CA SER A 126 -35.28 -27.23 -16.59
C SER A 126 -33.84 -27.31 -16.09
N ARG A 127 -33.54 -28.28 -15.21
CA ARG A 127 -32.19 -28.42 -14.63
C ARG A 127 -31.12 -28.68 -15.68
N GLU A 128 -31.40 -29.47 -16.72
CA GLU A 128 -30.44 -29.66 -17.80
C GLU A 128 -30.16 -28.38 -18.58
N LEU A 129 -31.20 -27.60 -18.91
CA LEU A 129 -31.05 -26.36 -19.69
C LEU A 129 -30.33 -25.29 -18.86
N GLY A 130 -30.72 -25.12 -17.60
CA GLY A 130 -30.06 -24.18 -16.68
C GLY A 130 -28.57 -24.51 -16.50
N ALA A 131 -28.21 -25.79 -16.36
CA ALA A 131 -26.82 -26.21 -16.27
C ALA A 131 -26.02 -25.92 -17.55
N GLN A 132 -26.63 -26.12 -18.73
CA GLN A 132 -26.00 -25.78 -20.02
C GLN A 132 -25.78 -24.27 -20.16
N VAL A 133 -26.79 -23.47 -19.80
CA VAL A 133 -26.72 -22.00 -19.85
C VAL A 133 -25.68 -21.46 -18.85
N SER A 134 -25.68 -21.91 -17.59
CA SER A 134 -24.65 -21.54 -16.61
C SER A 134 -23.25 -21.91 -17.10
N LYS A 135 -23.06 -23.11 -17.67
CA LYS A 135 -21.77 -23.55 -18.21
C LYS A 135 -21.32 -22.67 -19.39
N PHE A 136 -22.24 -22.29 -20.26
CA PHE A 136 -21.97 -21.38 -21.37
C PHE A 136 -21.59 -19.98 -20.87
N LEU A 137 -22.32 -19.44 -19.91
CA LEU A 137 -22.05 -18.12 -19.31
C LEU A 137 -20.72 -18.11 -18.54
N ARG A 138 -20.40 -19.15 -17.75
CA ARG A 138 -19.10 -19.27 -17.07
C ARG A 138 -17.93 -19.31 -18.05
N LYS A 139 -18.10 -19.98 -19.19
CA LYS A 139 -17.05 -20.10 -20.21
C LYS A 139 -16.87 -18.81 -21.02
N ASN A 140 -17.96 -18.11 -21.37
CA ASN A 140 -17.91 -16.99 -22.31
C ASN A 140 -18.00 -15.61 -21.66
N HIS A 141 -18.74 -15.44 -20.55
CA HIS A 141 -18.98 -14.14 -19.94
C HIS A 141 -18.06 -13.87 -18.74
N PHE A 142 -17.98 -14.81 -17.79
CA PHE A 142 -17.13 -14.67 -16.60
C PHE A 142 -15.63 -14.79 -16.90
N SER A 143 -15.26 -15.56 -17.93
CA SER A 143 -13.89 -15.63 -18.47
C SER A 143 -13.46 -14.31 -19.13
N HIS A 144 -14.38 -13.62 -19.81
CA HIS A 144 -14.11 -12.32 -20.44
C HIS A 144 -13.93 -11.21 -19.40
N GLN A 145 -14.69 -11.24 -18.30
CA GLN A 145 -14.58 -10.27 -17.20
C GLN A 145 -13.17 -10.22 -16.58
N LYS A 146 -12.46 -11.36 -16.57
CA LYS A 146 -11.07 -11.48 -16.12
C LYS A 146 -10.05 -10.81 -17.07
N ARG A 147 -10.43 -10.60 -18.35
CA ARG A 147 -9.60 -9.97 -19.39
C ARG A 147 -9.99 -8.51 -19.65
N THR A 148 -11.23 -8.12 -19.36
CA THR A 148 -11.75 -6.77 -19.63
C THR A 148 -11.40 -5.73 -18.57
N HIS A 149 -10.63 -6.07 -17.52
CA HIS A 149 -10.12 -5.06 -16.58
C HIS A 149 -8.97 -4.21 -17.17
N GLU A 150 -8.46 -4.55 -18.35
CA GLU A 150 -7.64 -3.64 -19.19
C GLU A 150 -8.50 -2.72 -20.08
N ALA A 151 -9.82 -2.92 -20.13
CA ALA A 151 -10.74 -2.20 -21.00
C ALA A 151 -11.42 -0.99 -20.31
N ASP A 152 -10.63 -0.18 -19.60
CA ASP A 152 -10.88 1.26 -19.43
C ASP A 152 -10.79 1.98 -20.79
N LEU A 153 -11.49 1.45 -21.80
CA LEU A 153 -11.50 1.96 -23.18
C LEU A 153 -12.45 3.14 -23.29
N LYS A 154 -12.21 4.17 -22.46
CA LYS A 154 -12.60 5.56 -22.77
C LYS A 154 -11.94 6.08 -24.06
N PHE A 155 -11.02 5.32 -24.66
CA PHE A 155 -10.39 5.62 -25.94
C PHE A 155 -11.14 5.08 -27.16
N LEU A 156 -12.04 4.08 -27.01
CA LEU A 156 -12.81 3.55 -28.15
C LEU A 156 -13.98 4.45 -28.59
N GLU A 157 -14.39 5.43 -27.76
CA GLU A 157 -15.36 6.46 -28.17
C GLU A 157 -14.75 7.56 -29.05
N VAL A 158 -13.43 7.60 -29.21
CA VAL A 158 -12.73 8.68 -29.95
C VAL A 158 -12.24 8.22 -31.33
N ILE A 159 -12.45 6.97 -31.74
CA ILE A 159 -12.02 6.50 -33.07
C ILE A 159 -13.12 6.80 -34.10
N PRO A 160 -12.89 7.70 -35.08
CA PRO A 160 -13.87 7.95 -36.14
C PRO A 160 -14.02 6.70 -37.03
N GLY A 161 -15.24 6.46 -37.51
CA GLY A 161 -15.69 5.19 -38.10
C GLY A 161 -14.99 4.68 -39.38
N TYR A 162 -13.87 5.28 -39.81
CA TYR A 162 -13.08 4.81 -40.95
C TYR A 162 -11.88 3.94 -40.57
N LEU A 163 -11.59 3.76 -39.28
CA LEU A 163 -10.50 2.90 -38.76
C LEU A 163 -11.00 1.81 -37.78
N ARG A 164 -12.23 1.34 -37.97
CA ARG A 164 -12.75 0.14 -37.30
C ARG A 164 -12.32 -1.13 -38.01
#